data_AF-A0A945LC57-F1
#
_entry.id   AF-A0A945LC57-F1
#
_cell.length_a   1.000
_cell.length_b   1.000
_cell.length_c   1.000
_cell.angle_alpha   90.00
_cell.angle_beta   90.00
_cell.angle_gamma   90.00
#
_symmetry.space_group_name_H-M   'P 1'
#
loop_
_entity.id
_entity.type
_entity.pdbx_description
1 polymer ?
#
loop_
_entity_poly.entity_id
_entity_poly.type
_entity_poly.pdbx_seq_one_letter_code
_entity_poly.pdbx_strand_id
1 'polypeptide(L)'
;MIKKLLFLLLIPFIGFTQNIDELFLERGEINFSFEYKNKNQLNDISDIVSIDHKTNAERAYAYANKKEFSEFLKLGIDYKIIPKKIISYNNGSKNNWDYYPTYEEYVDMMIAFADSFPDICKLHHLGTLNSGREILIVQISDNVGQKENEPSFLYTSSMHGDELAGYILSLRLIDYILNGYNNNTRLTELVNE
;
A
#
# COMPACT_ATOMS: atom_id res chain seq x y z
N MET A 1 57.63 -46.85 21.48
CA MET A 1 56.81 -45.63 21.65
C MET A 1 56.33 -45.16 20.28
N ILE A 2 55.06 -45.38 19.94
CA ILE A 2 54.48 -44.97 18.66
C ILE A 2 54.05 -43.50 18.78
N LYS A 3 54.68 -42.60 18.03
CA LYS A 3 54.27 -41.20 17.93
C LYS A 3 52.99 -41.13 17.08
N LYS A 4 51.85 -40.78 17.68
CA LYS A 4 50.63 -40.43 16.94
C LYS A 4 50.81 -39.04 16.34
N LEU A 5 50.79 -38.96 15.02
CA LEU A 5 50.80 -37.71 14.27
C LEU A 5 49.34 -37.24 14.10
N LEU A 6 48.98 -36.12 14.69
CA LEU A 6 47.64 -35.53 14.58
C LEU A 6 47.59 -34.67 13.30
N PHE A 7 46.82 -35.07 12.31
CA PHE A 7 46.58 -34.28 11.10
C PHE A 7 45.35 -33.38 11.34
N LEU A 8 45.57 -32.07 11.42
CA LEU A 8 44.49 -31.09 11.54
C LEU A 8 44.04 -30.70 10.12
N LEU A 9 42.87 -31.15 9.71
CA LEU A 9 42.30 -30.86 8.39
C LEU A 9 41.49 -29.56 8.50
N LEU A 10 42.10 -28.45 8.10
CA LEU A 10 41.41 -27.17 7.91
C LEU A 10 40.54 -27.27 6.65
N ILE A 11 39.25 -27.49 6.83
CA ILE A 11 38.27 -27.37 5.76
C ILE A 11 38.01 -25.87 5.58
N PRO A 12 38.38 -25.26 4.43
CA PRO A 12 38.01 -23.88 4.16
C PRO A 12 36.47 -23.84 4.04
N PHE A 13 35.84 -23.12 4.97
CA PHE A 13 34.45 -22.74 4.84
C PHE A 13 34.35 -21.79 3.64
N ILE A 14 33.95 -22.33 2.49
CA ILE A 14 33.55 -21.52 1.33
C ILE A 14 32.17 -20.97 1.70
N GLY A 15 32.15 -19.80 2.34
CA GLY A 15 30.92 -19.04 2.52
C GLY A 15 30.39 -18.66 1.14
N PHE A 16 29.28 -19.25 0.71
CA PHE A 16 28.52 -18.74 -0.41
C PHE A 16 28.06 -17.32 -0.05
N THR A 17 28.74 -16.31 -0.58
CA THR A 17 28.19 -14.97 -0.63
C THR A 17 26.99 -15.02 -1.55
N GLN A 18 25.78 -15.08 -0.98
CA GLN A 18 24.58 -14.78 -1.73
C GLN A 18 24.72 -13.34 -2.23
N ASN A 19 24.67 -13.16 -3.55
CA ASN A 19 24.72 -11.85 -4.13
C ASN A 19 23.43 -11.13 -3.74
N ILE A 20 23.53 -10.23 -2.76
CA ILE A 20 22.39 -9.48 -2.21
C ILE A 20 21.62 -8.79 -3.34
N ASP A 21 22.30 -8.41 -4.42
CA ASP A 21 21.70 -7.72 -5.57
C ASP A 21 20.61 -8.55 -6.25
N GLU A 22 20.74 -9.88 -6.26
CA GLU A 22 19.74 -10.78 -6.84
C GLU A 22 18.39 -10.70 -6.10
N LEU A 23 18.42 -10.40 -4.80
CA LEU A 23 17.20 -10.28 -3.99
C LEU A 23 16.36 -9.03 -4.36
N PHE A 24 16.96 -8.04 -5.00
CA PHE A 24 16.32 -6.73 -5.27
C PHE A 24 15.96 -6.49 -6.74
N LEU A 25 16.26 -7.43 -7.65
CA LEU A 25 16.10 -7.25 -9.09
C LEU A 25 14.65 -6.90 -9.53
N GLU A 26 13.63 -7.41 -8.83
CA GLU A 26 12.24 -7.21 -9.25
C GLU A 26 11.59 -5.93 -8.69
N ARG A 27 11.83 -5.60 -7.42
CA ARG A 27 11.02 -4.58 -6.70
C ARG A 27 11.80 -3.58 -5.87
N GLY A 28 13.13 -3.63 -5.82
CA GLY A 28 13.94 -2.69 -5.03
C GLY A 28 13.80 -2.83 -3.51
N GLU A 29 12.90 -3.69 -3.03
CA GLU A 29 12.62 -4.00 -1.63
C GLU A 29 12.26 -5.49 -1.46
N ILE A 30 12.52 -6.01 -0.25
CA ILE A 30 12.31 -7.41 0.12
C ILE A 30 11.54 -7.55 1.42
N ASN A 31 10.89 -8.71 1.58
CA ASN A 31 10.18 -9.08 2.79
C ASN A 31 10.97 -10.18 3.50
N PHE A 32 11.18 -10.04 4.81
CA PHE A 32 11.89 -11.05 5.58
C PHE A 32 11.41 -11.07 7.03
N SER A 33 11.79 -12.11 7.75
CA SER A 33 11.53 -12.24 9.19
C SER A 33 12.80 -12.57 9.95
N PHE A 34 12.88 -12.13 11.20
CA PHE A 34 14.00 -12.38 12.08
C PHE A 34 13.52 -12.50 13.54
N GLU A 35 14.31 -13.18 14.37
CA GLU A 35 14.06 -13.28 15.80
C GLU A 35 14.74 -12.13 16.54
N TYR A 36 14.13 -11.69 17.64
CA TYR A 36 14.65 -10.59 18.45
C TYR A 36 14.50 -10.93 19.94
N LYS A 37 15.40 -10.37 20.75
CA LYS A 37 15.53 -10.73 22.18
C LYS A 37 14.53 -9.99 23.07
N ASN A 38 14.27 -8.73 22.76
CA ASN A 38 13.41 -7.86 23.55
C ASN A 38 12.97 -6.63 22.75
N LYS A 39 12.02 -5.87 23.30
CA LYS A 39 11.46 -4.68 22.66
C LYS A 39 12.50 -3.60 22.36
N ASN A 40 13.52 -3.43 23.20
CA ASN A 40 14.56 -2.43 22.96
C ASN A 40 15.36 -2.76 21.72
N GLN A 41 15.79 -4.03 21.56
CA GLN A 41 16.45 -4.47 20.34
C GLN A 41 15.56 -4.30 19.11
N LEU A 42 14.26 -4.59 19.22
CA LEU A 42 13.32 -4.39 18.12
C LEU A 42 13.21 -2.90 17.73
N ASN A 43 13.16 -1.99 18.72
CA ASN A 43 13.14 -0.56 18.46
C ASN A 43 14.42 -0.09 17.75
N ASP A 44 15.60 -0.54 18.20
CA ASP A 44 16.88 -0.20 17.56
C ASP A 44 16.92 -0.70 16.10
N ILE A 45 16.35 -1.87 15.83
CA ILE A 45 16.25 -2.41 14.46
C ILE A 45 15.21 -1.63 13.62
N SER A 46 14.15 -1.13 14.24
CA SER A 46 13.11 -0.35 13.53
C SER A 46 13.61 1.00 13.00
N ASP A 47 14.75 1.50 13.51
CA ASP A 47 15.43 2.67 12.95
C ASP A 47 16.18 2.35 11.64
N ILE A 48 16.35 1.06 11.32
CA ILE A 48 17.10 0.57 10.15
C ILE A 48 16.16 0.01 9.08
N VAL A 49 15.12 -0.73 9.47
CA VAL A 49 14.19 -1.41 8.56
C VAL A 49 12.73 -1.15 8.94
N SER A 50 11.81 -1.27 7.98
CA SER A 50 10.37 -1.06 8.23
C SER A 50 9.73 -2.32 8.83
N ILE A 51 9.23 -2.23 10.07
CA ILE A 51 8.60 -3.37 10.76
C ILE A 51 7.13 -3.52 10.36
N ASP A 52 6.75 -4.73 9.94
CA ASP A 52 5.37 -5.13 9.62
C ASP A 52 4.56 -5.38 10.91
N HIS A 53 3.27 -5.04 10.87
CA HIS A 53 2.28 -5.28 11.92
C HIS A 53 2.09 -6.77 12.28
N LYS A 54 2.48 -7.70 11.41
CA LYS A 54 2.48 -9.17 11.68
C LYS A 54 3.51 -9.60 12.73
N THR A 55 4.39 -8.69 13.15
CA THR A 55 5.37 -8.91 14.21
C THR A 55 4.69 -9.32 15.52
N ASN A 56 5.21 -10.36 16.15
CA ASN A 56 4.75 -10.89 17.43
C ASN A 56 5.92 -10.99 18.41
N ALA A 57 5.65 -11.41 19.65
CA ALA A 57 6.63 -11.43 20.74
C ALA A 57 7.95 -12.18 20.46
N GLU A 58 7.97 -13.13 19.53
CA GLU A 58 9.13 -13.98 19.23
C GLU A 58 9.80 -13.61 17.89
N ARG A 59 9.01 -13.14 16.92
CA ARG A 59 9.48 -12.93 15.55
C ARG A 59 8.94 -11.63 14.97
N ALA A 60 9.85 -10.86 14.40
CA ALA A 60 9.55 -9.68 13.63
C ALA A 60 9.48 -10.01 12.14
N TYR A 61 8.60 -9.29 11.45
CA TYR A 61 8.46 -9.27 10.01
C TYR A 61 8.82 -7.86 9.55
N ALA A 62 9.58 -7.74 8.46
CA ALA A 62 10.05 -6.46 8.00
C ALA A 62 10.16 -6.37 6.48
N TYR A 63 10.12 -5.13 6.01
CA TYR A 63 10.42 -4.71 4.66
C TYR A 63 11.67 -3.84 4.68
N ALA A 64 12.54 -4.03 3.70
CA ALA A 64 13.73 -3.20 3.57
C ALA A 64 14.09 -3.04 2.10
N ASN A 65 14.49 -1.83 1.72
CA ASN A 65 15.20 -1.62 0.45
C ASN A 65 16.65 -2.14 0.56
N LYS A 66 17.37 -2.14 -0.56
CA LYS A 66 18.75 -2.64 -0.63
C LYS A 66 19.67 -2.01 0.42
N LYS A 67 19.56 -0.70 0.65
CA LYS A 67 20.41 0.03 1.59
C LYS A 67 20.10 -0.38 3.03
N GLU A 68 18.82 -0.34 3.41
CA GLU A 68 18.33 -0.72 4.73
C GLU A 68 18.69 -2.17 5.07
N PHE A 69 18.49 -3.09 4.11
CA PHE A 69 18.84 -4.49 4.32
C PHE A 69 20.35 -4.70 4.47
N SER A 70 21.16 -3.95 3.72
CA SER A 70 22.62 -4.00 3.87
C SER A 70 23.06 -3.54 5.27
N GLU A 71 22.39 -2.55 5.85
CA GLU A 71 22.63 -2.14 7.24
C GLU A 71 22.15 -3.20 8.24
N PHE A 72 20.98 -3.81 8.00
CA PHE A 72 20.47 -4.91 8.82
C PHE A 72 21.45 -6.10 8.87
N LEU A 73 22.05 -6.48 7.73
CA LEU A 73 23.00 -7.59 7.67
C LEU A 73 24.25 -7.39 8.55
N LYS A 74 24.65 -6.14 8.79
CA LYS A 74 25.79 -5.83 9.67
C LYS A 74 25.52 -6.16 11.14
N LEU A 75 24.25 -6.30 11.53
CA LEU A 75 23.85 -6.69 12.88
C LEU A 75 24.14 -8.17 13.18
N GLY A 76 24.39 -8.99 12.15
CA GLY A 76 24.66 -10.42 12.31
C GLY A 76 23.47 -11.20 12.89
N ILE A 77 22.25 -10.74 12.62
CA ILE A 77 21.00 -11.39 13.06
C ILE A 77 20.55 -12.34 11.96
N ASP A 78 20.24 -13.59 12.33
CA ASP A 78 19.70 -14.57 11.41
C ASP A 78 18.31 -14.14 10.89
N TYR A 79 18.08 -14.37 9.60
CA TYR A 79 16.86 -13.96 8.94
C TYR A 79 16.36 -15.02 7.95
N LYS A 80 15.09 -14.90 7.58
CA LYS A 80 14.44 -15.71 6.55
C LYS A 80 13.73 -14.82 5.54
N ILE A 81 14.12 -14.92 4.27
CA ILE A 81 13.42 -14.25 3.17
C ILE A 81 12.03 -14.84 2.99
N ILE A 82 11.04 -13.96 2.86
CA ILE A 82 9.65 -14.32 2.61
C ILE A 82 9.39 -14.07 1.12
N PRO A 83 9.22 -15.13 0.31
CA PRO A 83 8.99 -14.94 -1.11
C PRO A 83 7.65 -14.25 -1.33
N LYS A 84 7.65 -13.32 -2.29
CA LYS A 84 6.43 -12.67 -2.71
C LYS A 84 5.49 -13.69 -3.34
N LYS A 85 4.24 -13.72 -2.87
CA LYS A 85 3.18 -14.45 -3.57
C LYS A 85 2.78 -13.64 -4.80
N ILE A 86 2.96 -14.22 -5.99
CA ILE A 86 2.38 -13.65 -7.21
C ILE A 86 0.88 -13.88 -7.14
N ILE A 87 0.12 -12.79 -7.15
CA ILE A 87 -1.33 -12.81 -7.25
C ILE A 87 -1.66 -12.55 -8.72
N SER A 88 -2.32 -13.49 -9.38
CA SER A 88 -2.92 -13.24 -10.69
C SER A 88 -4.29 -12.60 -10.49
N TYR A 89 -4.49 -11.42 -11.06
CA TYR A 89 -5.81 -10.80 -11.11
C TYR A 89 -6.50 -11.23 -12.40
N ASN A 90 -7.80 -11.55 -12.32
CA ASN A 90 -8.59 -11.78 -13.52
C ASN A 90 -8.75 -10.46 -14.29
N ASN A 91 -8.84 -10.54 -15.62
CA ASN A 91 -9.24 -9.39 -16.43
C ASN A 91 -10.67 -8.99 -16.02
N GLY A 92 -10.76 -7.91 -15.26
CA GLY A 92 -12.02 -7.31 -14.82
C GLY A 92 -12.26 -5.96 -15.51
N SER A 93 -13.40 -5.38 -15.21
CA SER A 93 -13.76 -4.02 -15.64
C SER A 93 -13.85 -3.14 -14.39
N LYS A 94 -13.49 -1.85 -14.54
CA LYS A 94 -13.70 -0.82 -13.50
C LYS A 94 -15.13 -0.72 -12.96
N ASN A 95 -16.11 -1.29 -13.65
CA ASN A 95 -17.50 -1.34 -13.20
C ASN A 95 -17.82 -2.52 -12.25
N ASN A 96 -16.92 -3.48 -12.08
CA ASN A 96 -17.15 -4.65 -11.22
C ASN A 96 -16.68 -4.43 -9.78
N TRP A 97 -17.33 -5.10 -8.83
CA TRP A 97 -16.98 -5.03 -7.39
C TRP A 97 -15.67 -5.76 -7.04
N ASP A 98 -15.27 -6.73 -7.85
CA ASP A 98 -14.08 -7.57 -7.65
C ASP A 98 -12.86 -7.07 -8.41
N TYR A 99 -12.85 -5.79 -8.80
CA TYR A 99 -11.78 -5.18 -9.57
C TYR A 99 -11.26 -3.88 -8.92
N TYR A 100 -9.94 -3.70 -8.94
CA TYR A 100 -9.28 -2.47 -8.51
C TYR A 100 -8.84 -1.67 -9.74
N PRO A 101 -9.47 -0.51 -10.01
CA PRO A 101 -9.16 0.32 -11.16
C PRO A 101 -7.73 0.82 -11.12
N THR A 102 -7.11 0.82 -12.28
CA THR A 102 -5.85 1.53 -12.53
C THR A 102 -6.01 3.03 -12.28
N TYR A 103 -4.89 3.74 -12.22
CA TYR A 103 -4.92 5.18 -12.03
C TYR A 103 -5.63 5.88 -13.19
N GLU A 104 -5.39 5.46 -14.43
CA GLU A 104 -6.06 5.99 -15.62
C GLU A 104 -7.58 5.77 -15.55
N GLU A 105 -8.01 4.56 -15.17
CA GLU A 105 -9.44 4.27 -15.02
C GLU A 105 -10.09 5.07 -13.89
N TYR A 106 -9.36 5.36 -12.81
CA TYR A 106 -9.83 6.26 -11.75
C TYR A 106 -10.07 7.66 -12.27
N VAL A 107 -9.12 8.24 -13.02
CA VAL A 107 -9.28 9.56 -13.62
C VAL A 107 -10.52 9.58 -14.52
N ASP A 108 -10.67 8.57 -15.38
CA ASP A 108 -11.84 8.43 -16.25
C ASP A 108 -13.16 8.35 -15.45
N MET A 109 -13.18 7.60 -14.35
CA MET A 109 -14.37 7.48 -13.49
C MET A 109 -14.73 8.81 -12.84
N MET A 110 -13.74 9.53 -12.31
CA MET A 110 -13.93 10.83 -11.67
C MET A 110 -14.48 11.88 -12.64
N ILE A 111 -13.97 11.89 -13.89
CA ILE A 111 -14.49 12.73 -14.98
C ILE A 111 -15.92 12.31 -15.33
N ALA A 112 -16.16 11.01 -15.54
CA ALA A 112 -17.49 10.51 -15.91
C ALA A 112 -18.56 10.82 -14.86
N PHE A 113 -18.22 10.83 -13.57
CA PHE A 113 -19.16 11.22 -12.50
C PHE A 113 -19.62 12.68 -12.63
N ALA A 114 -18.69 13.61 -12.88
CA ALA A 114 -19.05 15.02 -13.07
C ALA A 114 -19.80 15.25 -14.38
N ASP A 115 -19.38 14.60 -15.46
CA ASP A 115 -20.01 14.74 -16.78
C ASP A 115 -21.43 14.18 -16.83
N SER A 116 -21.70 13.08 -16.10
CA SER A 116 -23.01 12.43 -16.09
C SER A 116 -24.01 13.10 -15.15
N PHE A 117 -23.53 13.79 -14.12
CA PHE A 117 -24.35 14.43 -13.08
C PHE A 117 -23.94 15.89 -12.84
N PRO A 118 -23.88 16.75 -13.88
CA PRO A 118 -23.28 18.08 -13.77
C PRO A 118 -24.04 19.03 -12.84
N ASP A 119 -25.33 18.79 -12.61
CA ASP A 119 -26.15 19.62 -11.72
C ASP A 119 -25.82 19.38 -10.24
N ILE A 120 -25.31 18.20 -9.89
CA ILE A 120 -25.05 17.81 -8.49
C ILE A 120 -23.61 17.36 -8.22
N CYS A 121 -22.75 17.27 -9.23
CA CYS A 121 -21.40 16.74 -9.12
C CYS A 121 -20.40 17.62 -9.84
N LYS A 122 -19.30 17.97 -9.16
CA LYS A 122 -18.22 18.76 -9.74
C LYS A 122 -16.87 18.19 -9.40
N LEU A 123 -16.06 17.94 -10.42
CA LEU A 123 -14.67 17.54 -10.28
C LEU A 123 -13.79 18.73 -9.92
N HIS A 124 -12.90 18.56 -8.94
CA HIS A 124 -11.89 19.52 -8.55
C HIS A 124 -10.50 18.87 -8.56
N HIS A 125 -9.51 19.65 -8.96
CA HIS A 125 -8.10 19.25 -8.97
C HIS A 125 -7.40 19.91 -7.77
N LEU A 126 -6.94 19.11 -6.81
CA LEU A 126 -6.29 19.61 -5.59
C LEU A 126 -4.77 19.80 -5.77
N GLY A 127 -4.19 19.18 -6.80
CA GLY A 127 -2.77 19.32 -7.12
C GLY A 127 -2.23 18.12 -7.90
N THR A 128 -0.92 18.12 -8.09
CA THR A 128 -0.20 17.06 -8.82
C THR A 128 0.96 16.57 -7.97
N LEU A 129 1.07 15.25 -7.82
CA LEU A 129 2.16 14.58 -7.11
C LEU A 129 3.45 14.63 -7.95
N ASN A 130 4.60 14.41 -7.29
CA ASN A 130 5.90 14.31 -7.97
C ASN A 130 5.96 13.18 -9.02
N SER A 131 5.07 12.20 -8.93
CA SER A 131 4.90 11.14 -9.93
C SER A 131 4.18 11.59 -11.21
N GLY A 132 3.68 12.83 -11.25
CA GLY A 132 2.84 13.35 -12.34
C GLY A 132 1.35 13.00 -12.21
N ARG A 133 0.95 12.26 -11.17
CA ARG A 133 -0.46 11.91 -10.90
C ARG A 133 -1.19 13.05 -10.21
N GLU A 134 -2.42 13.33 -10.65
CA GLU A 134 -3.30 14.33 -10.07
C GLU A 134 -3.99 13.81 -8.81
N ILE A 135 -4.31 14.73 -7.91
CA ILE A 135 -5.15 14.50 -6.75
C ILE A 135 -6.52 15.08 -7.08
N LEU A 136 -7.50 14.21 -7.33
CA LEU A 136 -8.85 14.59 -7.71
C LEU A 136 -9.83 14.41 -6.55
N ILE A 137 -10.84 15.28 -6.49
CA ILE A 137 -11.98 15.15 -5.59
C ILE A 137 -13.26 15.53 -6.35
N VAL A 138 -14.38 14.87 -6.03
CA VAL A 138 -15.71 15.30 -6.48
C VAL A 138 -16.43 15.96 -5.32
N GLN A 139 -17.02 17.12 -5.59
CA GLN A 139 -18.02 17.75 -4.73
C GLN A 139 -19.39 17.24 -5.17
N ILE A 140 -20.19 16.75 -4.22
CA ILE A 140 -21.59 16.37 -4.44
C ILE A 140 -22.46 17.28 -3.58
N SER A 141 -23.41 18.00 -4.20
CA SER A 141 -24.33 18.95 -3.55
C SER A 141 -25.41 19.33 -4.55
N ASP A 142 -26.63 19.62 -4.11
CA ASP A 142 -27.73 20.07 -4.97
C ASP A 142 -27.51 21.46 -5.58
N ASN A 143 -26.65 22.30 -4.99
CA ASN A 143 -26.19 23.57 -5.56
C ASN A 143 -24.66 23.59 -5.76
N VAL A 144 -24.15 22.60 -6.50
CA VAL A 144 -22.72 22.38 -6.69
C VAL A 144 -21.96 23.63 -7.14
N GLY A 145 -20.82 23.90 -6.48
CA GLY A 145 -19.98 25.06 -6.74
C GLY A 145 -20.46 26.38 -6.12
N GLN A 146 -21.60 26.39 -5.43
CA GLN A 146 -21.99 27.48 -4.54
C GLN A 146 -21.57 27.18 -3.10
N LYS A 147 -21.38 28.23 -2.31
CA LYS A 147 -21.17 28.10 -0.87
C LYS A 147 -22.50 28.27 -0.16
N GLU A 148 -22.86 27.27 0.61
CA GLU A 148 -24.13 27.22 1.32
C GLU A 148 -23.88 27.20 2.84
N ASN A 149 -24.95 27.40 3.60
CA ASN A 149 -24.92 27.30 5.05
C ASN A 149 -25.34 25.89 5.50
N GLU A 150 -24.69 24.90 4.90
CA GLU A 150 -24.96 23.47 5.07
C GLU A 150 -23.71 22.76 5.64
N PRO A 151 -23.88 21.70 6.43
CA PRO A 151 -22.76 20.94 6.96
C PRO A 151 -22.05 20.17 5.84
N SER A 152 -20.76 20.43 5.64
CA SER A 152 -19.95 19.68 4.66
C SER A 152 -19.16 18.55 5.33
N PHE A 153 -19.10 17.39 4.66
CA PHE A 153 -18.29 16.25 5.07
C PHE A 153 -17.22 15.94 4.03
N LEU A 154 -16.00 15.70 4.48
CA LEU A 154 -14.90 15.26 3.64
C LEU A 154 -14.64 13.76 3.86
N TYR A 155 -14.91 12.95 2.84
CA TYR A 155 -14.55 11.54 2.81
C TYR A 155 -13.26 11.36 2.03
N THR A 156 -12.26 10.77 2.67
CA THR A 156 -10.98 10.41 2.04
C THR A 156 -10.62 8.98 2.40
N SER A 157 -9.84 8.33 1.54
CA SER A 157 -9.38 6.95 1.75
C SER A 157 -7.99 6.76 1.13
N SER A 158 -7.37 5.61 1.44
CA SER A 158 -6.13 5.14 0.82
C SER A 158 -4.97 6.14 0.89
N MET A 159 -4.79 6.76 2.05
CA MET A 159 -3.58 7.53 2.36
C MET A 159 -2.33 6.64 2.36
N HIS A 160 -2.49 5.38 2.76
CA HIS A 160 -1.48 4.33 2.57
C HIS A 160 -1.75 3.60 1.26
N GLY A 161 -0.71 3.45 0.43
CA GLY A 161 -0.82 2.93 -0.94
C GLY A 161 -1.12 1.44 -1.06
N ASP A 162 -1.03 0.70 0.05
CA ASP A 162 -1.32 -0.74 0.15
C ASP A 162 -2.69 -1.05 0.81
N GLU A 163 -3.40 -0.02 1.28
CA GLU A 163 -4.76 -0.10 1.85
C GLU A 163 -5.83 0.15 0.77
N LEU A 164 -5.91 -0.73 -0.22
CA LEU A 164 -6.67 -0.51 -1.45
C LEU A 164 -8.20 -0.59 -1.30
N ALA A 165 -8.71 -1.22 -0.23
CA ALA A 165 -10.15 -1.44 -0.06
C ALA A 165 -10.93 -0.11 0.03
N GLY A 166 -10.38 0.87 0.75
CA GLY A 166 -11.02 2.18 0.92
C GLY A 166 -11.22 2.92 -0.40
N TYR A 167 -10.22 2.86 -1.28
CA TYR A 167 -10.25 3.47 -2.61
C TYR A 167 -11.46 3.00 -3.44
N ILE A 168 -11.70 1.69 -3.51
CA ILE A 168 -12.85 1.18 -4.26
C ILE A 168 -14.18 1.54 -3.60
N LEU A 169 -14.26 1.46 -2.27
CA LEU A 169 -15.49 1.82 -1.56
C LEU A 169 -15.83 3.30 -1.73
N SER A 170 -14.85 4.19 -1.80
CA SER A 170 -15.07 5.61 -2.08
C SER A 170 -15.64 5.83 -3.49
N LEU A 171 -15.09 5.17 -4.52
CA LEU A 171 -15.62 5.28 -5.89
C LEU A 171 -17.05 4.72 -5.99
N ARG A 172 -17.33 3.62 -5.30
CA ARG A 172 -18.68 3.04 -5.24
C ARG A 172 -19.66 3.90 -4.45
N LEU A 173 -19.20 4.59 -3.40
CA LEU A 173 -20.03 5.52 -2.65
C LEU A 173 -20.46 6.71 -3.52
N ILE A 174 -19.54 7.28 -4.29
CA ILE A 174 -19.85 8.34 -5.27
C ILE A 174 -20.92 7.85 -6.25
N ASP A 175 -20.66 6.71 -6.91
CA ASP A 175 -21.58 6.10 -7.88
C ASP A 175 -22.97 5.83 -7.27
N TYR A 176 -23.02 5.32 -6.04
CA TYR A 176 -24.26 5.03 -5.32
C TYR A 176 -25.08 6.28 -4.99
N ILE A 177 -24.43 7.34 -4.50
CA ILE A 177 -25.12 8.61 -4.17
C ILE A 177 -25.66 9.24 -5.46
N LEU A 178 -24.83 9.36 -6.50
CA LEU A 178 -25.21 10.03 -7.74
C LEU A 178 -26.36 9.33 -8.47
N ASN A 179 -26.30 8.00 -8.64
CA ASN A 179 -27.39 7.26 -9.28
C ASN A 179 -28.65 7.15 -8.40
N GLY A 180 -28.48 7.29 -7.09
CA GLY A 180 -29.57 7.28 -6.13
C GLY A 180 -30.31 8.61 -6.00
N TYR A 181 -29.69 9.73 -6.40
CA TYR A 181 -30.32 11.04 -6.38
C TYR A 181 -31.59 11.05 -7.25
N ASN A 182 -32.68 11.60 -6.72
CA ASN A 182 -34.05 11.58 -7.27
C ASN A 182 -34.71 10.19 -7.41
N ASN A 183 -33.99 9.10 -7.19
CA ASN A 183 -34.51 7.73 -7.25
C ASN A 183 -34.68 7.09 -5.86
N ASN A 184 -34.04 7.65 -4.84
CA ASN A 184 -34.07 7.18 -3.46
C ASN A 184 -34.19 8.38 -2.52
N THR A 185 -35.31 8.47 -1.80
CA THR A 185 -35.62 9.60 -0.90
C THR A 185 -34.49 9.90 0.08
N ARG A 186 -33.90 8.87 0.71
CA ARG A 186 -32.82 9.06 1.69
C ARG A 186 -31.56 9.66 1.06
N LEU A 187 -31.23 9.27 -0.18
CA LEU A 187 -30.06 9.78 -0.88
C LEU A 187 -30.29 11.19 -1.44
N THR A 188 -31.51 11.47 -1.89
CA THR A 188 -31.89 12.83 -2.27
C THR A 188 -31.82 13.78 -1.08
N GLU A 189 -32.39 13.39 0.06
CA GLU A 189 -32.33 14.18 1.30
C GLU A 189 -30.87 14.39 1.75
N LEU A 190 -30.02 13.36 1.68
CA LEU A 190 -28.59 13.47 2.01
C LEU A 190 -27.83 14.51 1.17
N VAL A 191 -28.24 14.74 -0.09
CA VAL A 191 -27.57 15.68 -1.00
C VAL A 191 -28.15 17.10 -0.91
N ASN A 192 -29.38 17.24 -0.42
CA ASN A 192 -30.11 18.51 -0.30
C ASN A 192 -30.03 19.14 1.12
N GLU A 193 -29.34 18.49 2.08
CA GLU A 193 -29.17 18.93 3.47
C GLU A 193 -27.81 19.60 3.70
#